data_AF-A0A1X2GYV3-F1
#
_entry.id   AF-A0A1X2GYV3-F1
#
_cell.length_a   1.000
_cell.length_b   1.000
_cell.length_c   1.000
_cell.angle_alpha   90.00
_cell.angle_beta   90.00
_cell.angle_gamma   90.00
#
_symmetry.space_group_name_H-M   'P 1'
#
loop_
_entity.id
_entity.type
_entity.pdbx_description
1 polymer ?
#
loop_
_entity_poly.entity_id
_entity_poly.type
_entity_poly.pdbx_seq_one_letter_code
_entity_poly.pdbx_strand_id
1 'polypeptide(L)'
;MSGVVDLSAFTSPDFDVKQWINQALGDRSTVFEQTIGNDGGASESSSNLLQSNDVSSSSGIAQESSLTSVEQDITTLATKLQLHSEQTSQKITHLTDQVIRSMPRIVYDLKLVTDKANAAQQEIQAAQKQLDQNQPTTDETDDSIEKLRLLHICKTRMEDSLYALTEAQNWNQLESQMNQALNNIDS
;
A
#
# COMPACT_ATOMS: atom_id res chain seq x y z
N MET A 1 16.85 -22.02 -32.96
CA MET A 1 16.76 -21.72 -31.51
C MET A 1 15.47 -22.34 -31.01
N SER A 2 15.58 -23.22 -30.02
CA SER A 2 14.52 -24.10 -29.51
C SER A 2 13.34 -23.28 -29.00
N GLY A 3 12.12 -23.61 -29.44
CA GLY A 3 10.88 -22.98 -28.95
C GLY A 3 10.83 -23.07 -27.44
N VAL A 4 10.87 -21.91 -26.79
CA VAL A 4 10.70 -21.79 -25.35
C VAL A 4 9.28 -22.25 -25.06
N VAL A 5 9.16 -23.40 -24.40
CA VAL A 5 7.87 -23.86 -23.87
C VAL A 5 7.45 -22.81 -22.84
N ASP A 6 6.38 -22.08 -23.13
CA ASP A 6 5.87 -21.07 -22.23
C ASP A 6 5.19 -21.75 -21.04
N LEU A 7 5.98 -21.95 -19.98
CA LEU A 7 5.55 -22.55 -18.73
C LEU A 7 4.81 -21.53 -17.84
N SER A 8 4.75 -20.26 -18.23
CA SER A 8 3.99 -19.23 -17.49
C SER A 8 2.48 -19.51 -17.53
N ALA A 9 2.01 -20.20 -18.57
CA ALA A 9 0.63 -20.68 -18.70
C ALA A 9 0.21 -21.56 -17.50
N PHE A 10 1.11 -22.38 -16.94
CA PHE A 10 0.83 -23.24 -15.78
C PHE A 10 0.63 -22.47 -14.47
N THR A 11 0.97 -21.18 -14.46
CA THR A 11 0.75 -20.30 -13.29
C THR A 11 -0.60 -19.57 -13.39
N SER A 12 -1.28 -19.65 -14.54
CA SER A 12 -2.58 -19.02 -14.74
C SER A 12 -3.70 -19.81 -14.04
N PRO A 13 -4.69 -19.13 -13.42
CA PRO A 13 -5.81 -19.79 -12.73
C PRO A 13 -6.76 -20.53 -13.68
N ASP A 14 -6.80 -20.17 -14.96
CA ASP A 14 -7.67 -20.77 -15.99
C ASP A 14 -6.90 -21.67 -16.97
N PHE A 15 -5.88 -22.39 -16.49
CA PHE A 15 -5.03 -23.22 -17.34
C PHE A 15 -5.82 -24.33 -18.06
N ASP A 16 -5.98 -24.19 -19.38
CA ASP A 16 -6.57 -25.22 -20.24
C ASP A 16 -5.48 -26.12 -20.84
N VAL A 17 -5.38 -27.33 -20.29
CA VAL A 17 -4.44 -28.38 -20.71
C VAL A 17 -4.57 -28.69 -22.21
N LYS A 18 -5.78 -28.66 -22.77
CA LYS A 18 -6.01 -29.05 -24.17
C LYS A 18 -5.57 -27.96 -25.13
N GLN A 19 -5.88 -26.71 -24.81
CA GLN A 19 -5.40 -25.55 -25.59
C GLN A 19 -3.88 -25.49 -25.58
N TRP A 20 -3.26 -25.71 -24.42
CA TRP A 20 -1.81 -25.72 -24.29
C TRP A 20 -1.13 -26.84 -25.10
N ILE A 21 -1.64 -28.08 -25.04
CA ILE A 21 -1.10 -29.20 -25.84
C ILE A 21 -1.25 -28.90 -27.33
N ASN A 22 -2.41 -28.41 -27.75
CA ASN A 22 -2.68 -28.10 -29.15
C ASN A 22 -1.82 -26.95 -29.65
N GLN A 23 -1.52 -25.95 -28.83
CA GLN A 23 -0.62 -24.85 -29.16
C GLN A 23 0.84 -25.31 -29.19
N ALA A 24 1.27 -26.12 -28.21
CA ALA A 24 2.63 -26.67 -28.14
C ALA A 24 2.97 -27.61 -29.31
N LEU A 25 1.97 -28.31 -29.87
CA LEU A 25 2.12 -29.18 -31.04
C LEU A 25 1.83 -28.42 -32.36
N GLY A 26 0.90 -27.47 -32.34
CA GLY A 26 0.44 -26.73 -33.52
C GLY A 26 1.39 -25.65 -34.02
N ASP A 27 2.02 -24.88 -33.13
CA ASP A 27 2.93 -23.77 -33.49
C ASP A 27 4.21 -24.24 -34.20
N ARG A 28 4.50 -25.55 -34.19
CA ARG A 28 5.73 -26.11 -34.78
C ARG A 28 5.48 -26.86 -36.09
N SER A 29 4.23 -27.19 -36.41
CA SER A 29 3.85 -27.77 -37.70
C SER A 29 3.73 -26.70 -38.81
N THR A 30 3.42 -25.45 -38.46
CA THR A 30 3.28 -24.33 -39.41
C THR A 30 4.61 -23.76 -39.92
N VAL A 31 5.73 -24.10 -39.28
CA VAL A 31 7.08 -23.64 -39.70
C VAL A 31 7.55 -24.34 -40.98
N PHE A 32 6.91 -25.44 -41.41
CA PHE A 32 7.31 -26.16 -42.62
C PHE A 32 6.70 -25.59 -43.93
N GLU A 33 5.75 -24.66 -43.86
CA GLU A 33 5.07 -24.11 -45.04
C GLU A 33 5.49 -22.67 -45.40
N GLN A 34 6.65 -22.21 -44.89
CA GLN A 34 7.13 -20.84 -45.17
C GLN A 34 8.64 -20.76 -45.48
N THR A 35 9.18 -21.68 -46.30
CA THR A 35 10.52 -21.50 -46.90
C THR A 35 10.66 -21.88 -48.37
N ILE A 36 9.58 -22.15 -49.12
CA ILE A 36 9.66 -22.26 -50.59
C ILE A 36 8.51 -21.48 -51.23
N GLY A 37 8.84 -20.30 -51.79
CA GLY A 37 7.90 -19.55 -52.64
C GLY A 37 7.95 -18.04 -52.48
N ASN A 38 9.11 -17.42 -52.67
CA ASN A 38 9.16 -15.99 -52.96
C ASN A 38 9.85 -15.77 -54.31
N ASP A 39 9.08 -15.89 -55.39
CA ASP A 39 9.36 -15.20 -56.64
C ASP A 39 8.06 -14.96 -57.43
N GLY A 40 7.90 -13.71 -57.90
CA GLY A 40 7.16 -13.36 -59.10
C GLY A 40 5.63 -13.43 -59.12
N GLY A 41 5.00 -12.25 -59.13
CA GLY A 41 4.12 -11.90 -60.26
C GLY A 41 2.62 -12.15 -60.11
N ALA A 42 1.86 -11.10 -60.35
CA ALA A 42 0.41 -11.06 -60.50
C ALA A 42 -0.12 -12.07 -61.54
N SER A 43 -1.28 -12.68 -61.28
CA SER A 43 -2.46 -12.69 -62.18
C SER A 43 -3.58 -13.57 -61.62
N GLU A 44 -4.74 -12.93 -61.41
CA GLU A 44 -6.10 -13.38 -61.73
C GLU A 44 -6.59 -14.82 -61.42
N SER A 45 -7.63 -14.85 -60.59
CA SER A 45 -8.91 -15.56 -60.77
C SER A 45 -8.94 -16.84 -61.62
N SER A 46 -9.37 -17.95 -61.02
CA SER A 46 -10.61 -18.63 -61.41
C SER A 46 -10.91 -19.83 -60.52
N SER A 47 -12.16 -19.89 -60.10
CA SER A 47 -12.86 -21.00 -59.47
C SER A 47 -12.80 -22.27 -60.32
N ASN A 48 -12.62 -23.44 -59.71
CA ASN A 48 -13.34 -24.63 -60.16
C ASN A 48 -13.52 -25.68 -59.05
N LEU A 49 -14.75 -26.20 -59.03
CA LEU A 49 -15.31 -27.19 -58.13
C LEU A 49 -14.79 -28.61 -58.45
N LEU A 50 -14.56 -29.38 -57.39
CA LEU A 50 -14.83 -30.81 -57.17
C LEU A 50 -14.47 -31.87 -58.24
N GLN A 51 -13.86 -32.93 -57.68
CA GLN A 51 -14.06 -34.37 -57.96
C GLN A 51 -12.99 -35.07 -58.83
N SER A 52 -12.17 -35.92 -58.20
CA SER A 52 -12.21 -37.39 -58.39
C SER A 52 -10.87 -38.05 -57.99
N ASN A 53 -11.00 -38.91 -56.98
CA ASN A 53 -10.25 -40.12 -56.66
C ASN A 53 -9.16 -40.56 -57.68
N ASP A 54 -7.91 -40.62 -57.24
CA ASP A 54 -6.96 -41.62 -57.75
C ASP A 54 -6.07 -42.14 -56.61
N VAL A 55 -5.96 -43.46 -56.57
CA VAL A 55 -5.35 -44.25 -55.50
C VAL A 55 -3.86 -44.35 -55.82
N SER A 56 -3.04 -43.48 -55.23
CA SER A 56 -1.58 -43.56 -55.35
C SER A 56 -0.96 -44.00 -54.02
N SER A 57 -0.79 -45.32 -53.91
CA SER A 57 0.07 -46.00 -52.95
C SER A 57 1.53 -45.68 -53.23
N SER A 58 1.97 -44.48 -52.86
CA SER A 58 3.40 -44.10 -52.77
C SER A 58 3.69 -43.07 -51.67
N SER A 59 2.67 -42.65 -50.90
CA SER A 59 2.78 -41.64 -49.83
C SER A 59 3.20 -42.18 -48.45
N GLY A 60 3.46 -43.49 -48.32
CA GLY A 60 3.72 -44.12 -47.01
C GLY A 60 4.99 -43.63 -46.30
N ILE A 61 6.06 -43.33 -47.06
CA ILE A 61 7.37 -43.04 -46.46
C ILE A 61 7.45 -41.61 -45.92
N ALA A 62 6.80 -40.63 -46.57
CA ALA A 62 6.83 -39.23 -46.15
C ALA A 62 5.95 -38.96 -44.90
N GLN A 63 4.82 -39.67 -44.81
CA GLN A 63 3.88 -39.53 -43.68
C GLN A 63 4.44 -40.21 -42.42
N GLU A 64 5.18 -41.31 -42.57
CA GLU A 64 5.83 -42.05 -41.48
C GLU A 64 7.04 -41.29 -40.90
N SER A 65 7.81 -40.58 -41.73
CA SER A 65 8.87 -39.67 -41.26
C SER A 65 8.34 -38.45 -40.49
N SER A 66 7.14 -37.96 -40.82
CA SER A 66 6.49 -36.87 -40.07
C SER A 66 5.95 -37.36 -38.74
N LEU A 67 5.34 -38.56 -38.72
CA LEU A 67 4.80 -39.17 -37.50
C LEU A 67 5.90 -39.45 -36.46
N THR A 68 7.02 -40.02 -36.91
CA THR A 68 8.17 -40.34 -36.03
C THR A 68 8.83 -39.08 -35.45
N SER A 69 8.85 -37.97 -36.21
CA SER A 69 9.31 -36.67 -35.68
C SER A 69 8.37 -36.10 -34.61
N VAL A 70 7.06 -36.26 -34.78
CA VAL A 70 6.06 -35.83 -33.79
C VAL A 70 6.13 -36.69 -32.54
N GLU A 71 6.32 -38.01 -32.67
CA GLU A 71 6.53 -38.92 -31.53
C GLU A 71 7.80 -38.56 -30.74
N GLN A 72 8.88 -38.22 -31.44
CA GLN A 72 10.11 -37.73 -30.81
C GLN A 72 9.88 -36.41 -30.08
N ASP A 73 9.14 -35.48 -30.68
CA ASP A 73 8.81 -34.19 -30.06
C ASP A 73 7.91 -34.34 -28.82
N ILE A 74 6.88 -35.19 -28.87
CA ILE A 74 6.03 -35.53 -27.72
C ILE A 74 6.87 -36.10 -26.58
N THR A 75 7.81 -37.00 -26.91
CA THR A 75 8.72 -37.60 -25.91
C THR A 75 9.62 -36.53 -25.27
N THR A 76 10.13 -35.57 -26.05
CA THR A 76 10.93 -34.45 -25.50
C THR A 76 10.11 -33.49 -24.66
N LEU A 77 8.84 -33.23 -25.01
CA LEU A 77 7.94 -32.40 -24.22
C LEU A 77 7.57 -33.09 -22.91
N ALA A 78 7.25 -34.38 -22.95
CA ALA A 78 6.94 -35.18 -21.77
C ALA A 78 8.11 -35.24 -20.79
N THR A 79 9.34 -35.48 -21.28
CA THR A 79 10.54 -35.47 -20.43
C THR A 79 10.84 -34.10 -19.83
N LYS A 80 10.67 -33.01 -20.60
CA LYS A 80 10.80 -31.64 -20.07
C LYS A 80 9.74 -31.33 -19.02
N LEU A 81 8.49 -31.72 -19.26
CA LEU A 81 7.40 -31.52 -18.29
C LEU A 81 7.65 -32.33 -17.01
N GLN A 82 8.10 -33.58 -17.14
CA GLN A 82 8.46 -34.42 -16.00
C GLN A 82 9.59 -33.80 -15.18
N LEU A 83 10.66 -33.32 -15.85
CA LEU A 83 11.76 -32.62 -15.19
C LEU A 83 11.27 -31.34 -14.48
N HIS A 84 10.43 -30.54 -15.15
CA HIS A 84 9.91 -29.30 -14.56
C HIS A 84 8.97 -29.58 -13.38
N SER A 85 8.16 -30.64 -13.47
CA SER A 85 7.30 -31.13 -12.38
C SER A 85 8.16 -31.52 -11.17
N GLU A 86 9.22 -32.29 -11.40
CA GLU A 86 10.13 -32.69 -10.33
C GLU A 86 10.88 -31.49 -9.73
N GLN A 87 11.37 -30.58 -10.57
CA GLN A 87 12.01 -29.33 -10.11
C GLN A 87 11.05 -28.45 -9.29
N THR A 88 9.78 -28.38 -9.69
CA THR A 88 8.76 -27.62 -8.95
C THR A 88 8.48 -28.27 -7.60
N SER A 89 8.31 -29.60 -7.57
CA SER A 89 8.16 -30.35 -6.32
C SER A 89 9.35 -30.16 -5.38
N GLN A 90 10.58 -30.23 -5.89
CA GLN A 90 11.78 -29.98 -5.08
C GLN A 90 11.82 -28.55 -4.53
N LYS A 91 11.48 -27.54 -5.35
CA LYS A 91 11.38 -26.15 -4.90
C LYS A 91 10.31 -25.96 -3.83
N ILE A 92 9.15 -26.59 -3.96
CA ILE A 92 8.08 -26.55 -2.94
C ILE A 92 8.57 -27.16 -1.63
N THR A 93 9.21 -28.33 -1.66
CA THR A 93 9.79 -28.95 -0.46
C THR A 93 10.83 -28.04 0.17
N HIS A 94 11.73 -27.46 -0.64
CA HIS A 94 12.75 -26.55 -0.13
C HIS A 94 12.16 -25.29 0.51
N LEU A 95 11.18 -24.65 -0.14
CA LEU A 95 10.48 -23.49 0.43
C LEU A 95 9.74 -23.86 1.71
N THR A 96 9.11 -25.02 1.74
CA THR A 96 8.43 -25.54 2.94
C THR A 96 9.42 -25.73 4.08
N ASP A 97 10.57 -26.34 3.84
CA ASP A 97 11.63 -26.50 4.84
C ASP A 97 12.16 -25.15 5.32
N GLN A 98 12.32 -24.17 4.43
CA GLN A 98 12.71 -22.81 4.80
C GLN A 98 11.65 -22.11 5.68
N VAL A 99 10.37 -22.26 5.33
CA VAL A 99 9.26 -21.73 6.12
C VAL A 99 9.24 -22.39 7.49
N ILE A 100 9.28 -23.72 7.58
CA ILE A 100 9.31 -24.46 8.84
C ILE A 100 10.50 -24.04 9.70
N ARG A 101 11.68 -23.83 9.09
CA ARG A 101 12.88 -23.39 9.81
C ARG A 101 12.79 -21.96 10.31
N SER A 102 12.13 -21.07 9.57
CA SER A 102 11.95 -19.65 9.95
C SER A 102 10.74 -19.40 10.86
N MET A 103 9.78 -20.33 10.92
CA MET A 103 8.54 -20.20 11.68
C MET A 103 8.74 -19.94 13.18
N PRO A 104 9.68 -20.61 13.89
CA PRO A 104 9.95 -20.32 15.30
C PRO A 104 10.39 -18.87 15.54
N ARG A 105 11.17 -18.30 14.61
CA ARG A 105 11.60 -16.90 14.67
C ARG A 105 10.43 -15.95 14.44
N ILE A 106 9.60 -16.22 13.42
CA ILE A 106 8.41 -15.41 13.13
C ILE A 106 7.45 -15.41 14.34
N VAL A 107 7.25 -16.56 14.97
CA VAL A 107 6.41 -16.67 16.18
C VAL A 107 7.01 -15.88 17.35
N TYR A 108 8.33 -15.93 17.54
CA TYR A 108 9.01 -15.12 18.55
C TYR A 108 8.85 -13.62 18.28
N ASP A 109 9.11 -13.18 17.06
CA ASP A 109 9.00 -11.78 16.67
C ASP A 109 7.55 -11.28 16.83
N LEU A 110 6.55 -12.12 16.49
CA LEU A 110 5.14 -11.79 16.67
C LEU A 110 4.75 -11.68 18.15
N LYS A 111 5.25 -12.57 19.01
CA LYS A 111 5.10 -12.42 20.46
C LYS A 111 5.75 -11.14 20.97
N LEU A 112 6.98 -10.86 20.55
CA LEU A 112 7.71 -9.65 20.96
C LEU A 112 6.96 -8.38 20.55
N VAL A 113 6.42 -8.33 19.33
CA VAL A 113 5.59 -7.20 18.86
C VAL A 113 4.30 -7.10 19.66
N THR A 114 3.65 -8.23 19.97
CA THR A 114 2.43 -8.27 20.79
C THR A 114 2.71 -7.74 22.20
N ASP A 115 3.80 -8.19 22.84
CA ASP A 115 4.19 -7.75 24.18
C ASP A 115 4.51 -6.25 24.20
N LYS A 116 5.21 -5.74 23.18
CA LYS A 116 5.47 -4.30 23.02
C LYS A 116 4.19 -3.49 22.81
N ALA A 117 3.26 -3.99 21.99
CA ALA A 117 1.98 -3.33 21.77
C ALA A 117 1.13 -3.28 23.05
N ASN A 118 1.12 -4.37 23.83
CA ASN A 118 0.44 -4.42 25.13
C ASN A 118 1.07 -3.45 26.14
N ALA A 119 2.40 -3.37 26.20
CA ALA A 119 3.10 -2.40 27.05
C ALA A 119 2.76 -0.95 26.67
N ALA A 120 2.81 -0.63 25.37
CA ALA A 120 2.42 0.68 24.87
C ALA A 120 0.94 1.01 25.16
N GLN A 121 0.05 0.03 25.04
CA GLN A 121 -1.37 0.20 25.39
C GLN A 121 -1.54 0.51 26.88
N GLN A 122 -0.79 -0.16 27.77
CA GLN A 122 -0.82 0.11 29.20
C GLN A 122 -0.28 1.51 29.52
N GLU A 123 0.80 1.93 28.87
CA GLU A 123 1.34 3.29 29.00
C GLU A 123 0.34 4.36 28.52
N ILE A 124 -0.33 4.13 27.39
CA ILE A 124 -1.39 5.02 26.91
C ILE A 124 -2.56 5.07 27.88
N GLN A 125 -3.00 3.95 28.42
CA GLN A 125 -4.06 3.92 29.44
C GLN A 125 -3.64 4.62 30.73
N ALA A 126 -2.39 4.45 31.15
CA ALA A 126 -1.84 5.17 32.31
C ALA A 126 -1.78 6.68 32.04
N ALA A 127 -1.34 7.09 30.85
CA ALA A 127 -1.31 8.48 30.43
C ALA A 127 -2.72 9.08 30.30
N GLN A 128 -3.69 8.34 29.78
CA GLN A 128 -5.10 8.73 29.75
C GLN A 128 -5.64 8.91 31.16
N LYS A 129 -5.39 7.96 32.07
CA LYS A 129 -5.81 8.09 33.48
C LYS A 129 -5.13 9.28 34.17
N GLN A 130 -3.86 9.52 33.87
CA GLN A 130 -3.16 10.71 34.37
C GLN A 130 -3.73 11.98 33.75
N LEU A 131 -4.16 11.97 32.49
CA LEU A 131 -4.84 13.10 31.88
C LEU A 131 -6.22 13.31 32.50
N ASP A 132 -6.98 12.26 32.78
CA ASP A 132 -8.27 12.36 33.47
C ASP A 132 -8.10 12.84 34.92
N GLN A 133 -7.00 12.48 35.59
CA GLN A 133 -6.67 12.94 36.95
C GLN A 133 -6.09 14.36 36.99
N ASN A 134 -5.27 14.72 36.00
CA ASN A 134 -4.67 16.05 35.86
C ASN A 134 -5.49 16.98 34.97
N GLN A 135 -6.64 16.52 34.48
CA GLN A 135 -7.70 17.40 34.01
C GLN A 135 -7.97 18.27 35.22
N PRO A 136 -7.56 19.55 35.22
CA PRO A 136 -7.90 20.40 36.35
C PRO A 136 -9.40 20.29 36.42
N THR A 137 -9.92 19.82 37.56
CA THR A 137 -11.32 20.06 37.86
C THR A 137 -11.50 21.54 37.58
N THR A 138 -12.27 21.86 36.55
CA THR A 138 -12.43 23.25 36.08
C THR A 138 -12.70 24.14 37.28
N ASP A 139 -13.43 23.59 38.26
CA ASP A 139 -13.67 24.09 39.60
C ASP A 139 -12.44 24.61 40.38
N GLU A 140 -11.29 23.92 40.45
CA GLU A 140 -10.15 24.42 41.26
C GLU A 140 -9.43 25.59 40.56
N THR A 141 -9.26 25.48 39.24
CA THR A 141 -8.67 26.57 38.44
C THR A 141 -9.64 27.75 38.38
N ASP A 142 -10.92 27.52 38.16
CA ASP A 142 -11.99 28.53 38.14
C ASP A 142 -12.14 29.21 39.51
N ASP A 143 -12.06 28.47 40.63
CA ASP A 143 -12.07 29.06 41.98
C ASP A 143 -10.84 29.94 42.22
N SER A 144 -9.66 29.51 41.76
CA SER A 144 -8.45 30.35 41.83
C SER A 144 -8.54 31.61 40.96
N ILE A 145 -9.15 31.50 39.76
CA ILE A 145 -9.39 32.61 38.84
C ILE A 145 -10.41 33.59 39.45
N GLU A 146 -11.51 33.09 40.02
CA GLU A 146 -12.54 33.91 40.66
C GLU A 146 -11.95 34.69 41.86
N LYS A 147 -11.13 34.03 42.69
CA LYS A 147 -10.38 34.69 43.78
C LYS A 147 -9.47 35.79 43.25
N LEU A 148 -8.73 35.52 42.17
CA LEU A 148 -7.85 36.51 41.56
C LEU A 148 -8.64 37.70 41.00
N ARG A 149 -9.79 37.43 40.37
CA ARG A 149 -10.70 38.44 39.82
C ARG A 149 -11.23 39.35 40.92
N LEU A 150 -11.66 38.77 42.05
CA LEU A 150 -12.17 39.53 43.19
C LEU A 150 -11.08 40.41 43.82
N LEU A 151 -9.86 39.89 43.95
CA LEU A 151 -8.71 40.67 44.43
C LEU A 151 -8.39 41.84 43.50
N HIS A 152 -8.41 41.61 42.18
CA HIS A 152 -8.17 42.66 41.18
C HIS A 152 -9.21 43.77 41.27
N ILE A 153 -10.50 43.42 41.34
CA ILE A 153 -11.59 44.41 41.48
C ILE A 153 -11.42 45.23 42.77
N CYS A 154 -11.09 44.57 43.88
CA CYS A 154 -10.84 45.26 45.14
C CYS A 154 -9.68 46.25 45.00
N LYS A 155 -8.57 45.81 44.40
CA LYS A 155 -7.40 46.65 44.14
C LYS A 155 -7.76 47.86 43.27
N THR A 156 -8.44 47.67 42.15
CA THR A 156 -8.86 48.76 41.27
C THR A 156 -9.73 49.77 42.00
N ARG A 157 -10.72 49.31 42.79
CA ARG A 157 -11.58 50.22 43.57
C ARG A 157 -10.81 51.01 44.63
N MET A 158 -9.81 50.38 45.26
CA MET A 158 -8.94 51.07 46.21
C MET A 158 -8.07 52.13 45.51
N GLU A 159 -7.52 51.81 44.34
CA GLU A 159 -6.74 52.74 43.52
C GLU A 159 -7.61 53.91 43.03
N ASP A 160 -8.84 53.65 42.59
CA ASP A 160 -9.81 54.68 42.18
C ASP A 160 -10.18 55.61 43.35
N SER A 161 -10.39 55.04 44.55
CA SER A 161 -10.70 55.82 45.75
C SER A 161 -9.52 56.68 46.17
N LEU A 162 -8.30 56.15 46.07
CA LEU A 162 -7.08 56.88 46.34
C LEU A 162 -6.90 58.03 45.34
N TYR A 163 -7.12 57.77 44.05
CA TYR A 163 -7.06 58.77 43.00
C TYR A 163 -8.06 59.92 43.26
N ALA A 164 -9.31 59.59 43.60
CA ALA A 164 -10.33 60.58 43.95
C ALA A 164 -9.96 61.43 45.18
N LEU A 165 -9.36 60.81 46.21
CA LEU A 165 -8.88 61.52 47.41
C LEU A 165 -7.73 62.47 47.08
N THR A 166 -6.76 62.03 46.26
CA THR A 166 -5.64 62.89 45.85
C THR A 166 -6.11 64.05 44.99
N GLU A 167 -7.09 63.82 44.13
CA GLU A 167 -7.67 64.86 43.30
C GLU A 167 -8.43 65.86 44.18
N ALA A 168 -9.26 65.40 45.12
CA ALA A 168 -9.92 66.29 46.09
C ALA A 168 -8.94 67.12 46.93
N GLN A 169 -7.82 66.52 47.35
CA GLN A 169 -6.75 67.25 48.03
C GLN A 169 -6.11 68.30 47.12
N ASN A 170 -5.89 68.00 45.84
CA ASN A 170 -5.40 68.95 44.84
C ASN A 170 -6.39 70.11 44.64
N TRP A 171 -7.69 69.83 44.54
CA TRP A 171 -8.75 70.86 44.50
C TRP A 171 -8.74 71.73 45.76
N ASN A 172 -8.57 71.14 46.95
CA ASN A 172 -8.47 71.89 48.21
C ASN A 172 -7.21 72.77 48.27
N GLN A 173 -6.08 72.27 47.78
CA GLN A 173 -4.84 73.04 47.68
C GLN A 173 -5.00 74.21 46.71
N LEU A 174 -5.64 73.99 45.56
CA LEU A 174 -5.93 75.04 44.59
C LEU A 174 -6.88 76.10 45.16
N GLU A 175 -7.92 75.68 45.89
CA GLU A 175 -8.84 76.59 46.59
C GLU A 175 -8.11 77.44 47.64
N SER A 176 -7.23 76.82 48.44
CA SER A 176 -6.41 77.54 49.42
C SER A 176 -5.48 78.56 48.75
N GLN A 177 -4.83 78.20 47.63
CA GLN A 177 -4.01 79.12 46.84
C GLN A 177 -4.84 80.27 46.26
N MET A 178 -6.04 80.00 45.75
CA MET A 178 -6.97 81.02 45.26
C MET A 178 -7.41 81.98 46.37
N ASN A 179 -7.75 81.45 47.55
CA ASN A 179 -8.12 82.26 48.71
C ASN A 179 -6.95 83.13 49.21
N GLN A 180 -5.71 82.60 49.20
CA GLN A 180 -4.51 83.40 49.49
C GLN A 180 -4.30 84.53 48.47
N ALA A 181 -4.45 84.24 47.18
CA ALA A 181 -4.34 85.24 46.13
C ALA A 181 -5.40 86.34 46.25
N LEU A 182 -6.65 85.99 46.57
CA LEU A 182 -7.75 86.93 46.76
C LEU A 182 -7.49 87.89 47.94
N ASN A 183 -7.09 87.35 49.10
CA ASN A 183 -6.78 88.17 50.28
C ASN A 183 -5.60 89.13 50.05
N ASN A 184 -4.63 88.74 49.22
CA ASN A 184 -3.51 89.62 48.85
C ASN A 184 -3.92 90.74 47.87
N ILE A 185 -5.07 90.64 47.20
CA ILE A 185 -5.58 91.66 46.26
C ILE A 185 -6.48 92.68 46.97
N ASP A 186 -7.15 92.26 48.06
CA ASP A 186 -8.05 93.12 48.87
C ASP A 186 -7.33 93.94 49.97
N SER A 187 -5.99 93.86 50.06
CA SER A 187 -5.12 94.68 50.92
C SER A 187 -4.29 95.67 50.10
#